data_AF-A0A317DR11-F1
#
_entry.id   AF-A0A317DR11-F1
#
_cell.length_a   1.000
_cell.length_b   1.000
_cell.length_c   1.000
_cell.angle_alpha   90.00
_cell.angle_beta   90.00
_cell.angle_gamma   90.00
#
_symmetry.space_group_name_H-M   'P 1'
#
loop_
_entity.id
_entity.type
_entity.pdbx_description
1 polymer ?
#
loop_
_entity_poly.entity_id
_entity_poly.type
_entity_poly.pdbx_seq_one_letter_code
_entity_poly.pdbx_strand_id
1 'polypeptide(L)' 'MKLAEWARRNGVHPQTAYRWFREGTMPVPARRLPSGTIMVEVTD' A
#
# COMPACT_ATOMS: atom_id res chain seq x y z
N MET A 1 5.80 -0.29 5.96
CA MET A 1 5.49 1.15 5.94
C MET A 1 4.02 1.40 5.59
N LYS A 2 3.44 2.61 5.81
CA LYS A 2 2.04 2.88 5.44
C LYS A 2 1.87 2.91 3.91
N LEU A 3 0.74 2.43 3.38
CA LEU A 3 0.47 2.40 1.92
C LEU A 3 0.67 3.76 1.24
N ALA A 4 0.15 4.84 1.83
CA ALA A 4 0.28 6.18 1.27
C ALA A 4 1.74 6.67 1.26
N GLU A 5 2.55 6.23 2.22
CA GLU A 5 3.97 6.54 2.28
C GLU A 5 4.74 5.74 1.23
N TRP A 6 4.48 4.44 1.11
CA TRP A 6 5.03 3.58 0.06
C TRP A 6 4.71 4.16 -1.32
N ALA A 7 3.46 4.56 -1.54
CA ALA A 7 3.01 5.14 -2.80
C ALA A 7 3.84 6.37 -3.16
N ARG A 8 3.98 7.33 -2.22
CA ARG A 8 4.79 8.55 -2.45
C ARG A 8 6.26 8.24 -2.73
N ARG A 9 6.87 7.31 -1.99
CA ARG A 9 8.27 6.91 -2.23
C ARG A 9 8.48 6.30 -3.63
N ASN A 10 7.45 5.62 -4.16
CA ASN A 10 7.49 4.98 -5.48
C ASN A 10 6.92 5.87 -6.61
N GLY A 11 6.64 7.15 -6.34
CA GLY A 11 6.04 8.06 -7.35
C GLY A 11 4.59 7.72 -7.72
N VAL A 12 3.91 6.90 -6.92
CA VAL A 12 2.53 6.49 -7.12
C VAL A 12 1.60 7.37 -6.28
N HIS A 13 0.50 7.84 -6.87
CA HIS A 13 -0.53 8.54 -6.11
C HIS A 13 -1.18 7.59 -5.09
N PRO A 14 -1.36 7.98 -3.80
CA PRO A 14 -1.91 7.09 -2.77
C PRO A 14 -3.26 6.44 -3.12
N GLN A 15 -4.11 7.14 -3.87
CA GLN A 15 -5.39 6.60 -4.35
C GLN A 15 -5.22 5.44 -5.35
N THR A 16 -4.19 5.52 -6.21
CA THR A 16 -3.84 4.44 -7.14
C THR A 16 -3.36 3.20 -6.40
N ALA A 17 -2.48 3.38 -5.41
CA ALA A 17 -2.03 2.28 -4.55
C ALA A 17 -3.19 1.67 -3.74
N TYR A 18 -4.13 2.51 -3.26
CA TYR A 18 -5.34 2.02 -2.60
C TYR A 18 -6.23 1.21 -3.53
N ARG A 19 -6.38 1.64 -4.79
CA ARG A 19 -7.12 0.87 -5.81
C ARG A 19 -6.48 -0.50 -6.03
N TRP A 20 -5.16 -0.55 -6.22
CA TRP A 20 -4.44 -1.82 -6.36
C TRP A 20 -4.65 -2.75 -5.17
N PHE A 21 -4.60 -2.22 -3.95
CA PHE A 21 -4.87 -3.01 -2.74
C PHE A 21 -6.28 -3.59 -2.73
N ARG A 22 -7.30 -2.80 -3.08
CA ARG A 22 -8.69 -3.31 -3.15
C ARG A 22 -8.90 -4.34 -4.26
N GLU A 23 -8.19 -4.20 -5.37
CA GLU A 23 -8.28 -5.08 -6.52
C GLU A 23 -7.38 -6.33 -6.40
N GLY A 24 -6.55 -6.40 -5.36
CA GLY A 24 -5.59 -7.50 -5.18
C GLY A 24 -4.44 -7.47 -6.19
N THR A 25 -4.20 -6.33 -6.84
CA THR A 25 -3.17 -6.14 -7.89
C THR A 25 -1.92 -5.44 -7.38
N MET A 26 -1.74 -5.38 -6.05
CA MET A 26 -0.53 -4.79 -5.46
C MET A 26 0.72 -5.56 -5.92
N PRO A 27 1.77 -4.85 -6.37
CA PRO A 27 3.02 -5.50 -6.79
C PRO A 27 3.87 -5.99 -5.60
N VAL A 28 3.49 -5.61 -4.38
CA VAL A 28 4.19 -5.94 -3.12
C VAL A 28 3.19 -6.41 -2.08
N PRO A 29 3.58 -7.27 -1.12
CA PRO A 29 2.69 -7.71 -0.06
C PRO A 29 2.19 -6.54 0.78
N ALA A 30 0.89 -6.52 1.03
CA ALA A 30 0.26 -5.50 1.86
C ALA A 30 -0.90 -6.11 2.65
N ARG A 31 -1.13 -5.59 3.86
CA ARG A 31 -2.22 -6.05 4.75
C ARG A 31 -2.95 -4.89 5.40
N ARG A 32 -4.27 -5.04 5.58
CA ARG A 32 -5.09 -4.11 6.35
C ARG A 32 -5.09 -4.53 7.82
N LEU A 33 -4.76 -3.59 8.71
CA LEU A 33 -4.86 -3.76 10.16
C LEU A 33 -6.31 -3.59 10.64
N PRO A 34 -6.66 -4.08 11.84
CA PRO A 34 -7.99 -3.83 12.43
C PRO A 34 -8.35 -2.34 12.54
N SER A 35 -7.35 -1.45 12.66
CA SER A 35 -7.54 0.01 12.65
C SER A 35 -7.91 0.59 11.28
N GLY A 36 -7.95 -0.22 10.22
CA GLY A 36 -8.17 0.21 8.83
C GLY A 36 -6.92 0.71 8.11
N THR A 37 -5.79 0.88 8.80
CA THR A 37 -4.52 1.26 8.17
C THR A 37 -3.99 0.12 7.31
N ILE A 38 -3.58 0.42 6.08
CA ILE A 38 -2.93 -0.54 5.19
C ILE A 38 -1.42 -0.39 5.33
N MET A 39 -0.76 -1.50 5.66
CA MET A 39 0.69 -1.62 5.79
C MET A 39 1.24 -2.40 4.60
N VAL A 40 2.25 -1.84 3.96
CA VAL A 40 3.06 -2.50 2.93
C VAL A 40 4.28 -3.11 3.60
N GLU A 41 4.53 -4.39 3.31
CA GLU A 41 5.72 -5.11 3.76
C GLU A 41 6.83 -4.83 2.76
N VAL A 42 7.74 -3.94 3.15
CA VAL A 42 8.94 -3.62 2.39
C VAL A 42 10.08 -4.29 3.14
N THR A 43 10.77 -5.20 2.47
CA THR A 43 12.11 -5.65 2.89
C THR A 43 13.09 -4.58 2.41
N ASP A 44 13.88 -4.04 3.32
CA ASP A 44 14.97 -3.11 2.99
C ASP A 44 16.04 -3.80 2.11
#